data_AF-A0A8G0L763-F1
#
_entry.id   AF-A0A8G0L763-F1
#
_cell.length_a   1.000
_cell.length_b   1.000
_cell.length_c   1.000
_cell.angle_alpha   90.00
_cell.angle_beta   90.00
_cell.angle_gamma   90.00
#
_symmetry.space_group_name_H-M   'P 1'
#
loop_
_entity.id
_entity.type
_entity.pdbx_description
1 polymer ?
#
loop_
_entity_poly.entity_id
_entity_poly.type
_entity_poly.pdbx_seq_one_letter_code
_entity_poly.pdbx_strand_id
1 'polypeptide(L)'
;MSSCYQYLSIGMTRKRERIDHLEFKQVRQLRQNIHVVTHPRFDQTLVVKFAKFPWQMPYFEAEIIAYEWSNSHGIGPKFIAHLTEAGRVFGLVMEYIGGARFADTGDLAACQEILSRLHSLGIKHGDINKYNFVSEKGKIC
;
A
#
# COMPACT_ATOMS: atom_id res chain seq x y z
N MET A 1 -12.31 -7.89 -22.47
CA MET A 1 -11.52 -7.70 -21.23
C MET A 1 -10.04 -7.49 -21.58
N SER A 2 -9.68 -6.42 -22.32
CA SER A 2 -8.31 -6.28 -22.85
C SER A 2 -7.73 -4.86 -22.88
N SER A 3 -8.39 -3.84 -22.31
CA SER A 3 -7.97 -2.45 -22.54
C SER A 3 -7.09 -1.81 -21.46
N CYS A 4 -6.74 -2.51 -20.37
CA CYS A 4 -5.96 -1.89 -19.28
C CYS A 4 -4.44 -2.10 -19.41
N TYR A 5 -3.99 -3.08 -20.21
CA TYR A 5 -2.56 -3.40 -20.31
C TYR A 5 -1.79 -2.52 -21.32
N GLN A 6 -2.47 -1.70 -22.11
CA GLN A 6 -1.87 -1.12 -23.32
C GLN A 6 -1.52 0.38 -23.22
N TYR A 7 -1.63 1.01 -22.05
CA TYR A 7 -1.36 2.45 -21.88
C TYR A 7 -0.25 2.81 -20.88
N LEU A 8 0.55 1.85 -20.40
CA LEU A 8 1.53 2.09 -19.34
C LEU A 8 2.99 2.16 -19.84
N SER A 9 3.21 2.73 -21.03
CA SER A 9 4.57 2.92 -21.58
C SER A 9 5.08 4.36 -21.55
N ILE A 10 4.43 5.28 -20.84
CA ILE A 10 4.86 6.69 -20.81
C ILE A 10 5.18 7.12 -19.37
N GLY A 11 6.49 7.05 -19.06
CA GLY A 11 7.20 7.99 -18.18
C GLY A 11 6.89 7.96 -16.68
N MET A 12 7.58 7.11 -15.91
CA MET A 12 7.72 7.29 -14.46
C MET A 12 9.18 7.09 -14.01
N THR A 13 10.00 8.10 -14.30
CA THR A 13 11.44 8.13 -13.98
C THR A 13 11.70 8.78 -12.61
N ARG A 14 11.17 8.21 -11.54
CA ARG A 14 11.75 8.37 -10.19
C ARG A 14 12.35 7.01 -9.86
N LYS A 15 13.67 6.91 -9.62
CA LYS A 15 14.30 5.64 -9.21
C LYS A 15 13.50 5.10 -8.02
N ARG A 16 12.73 4.05 -8.27
CA ARG A 16 11.85 3.45 -7.26
C ARG A 16 12.74 2.77 -6.24
N GLU A 17 12.71 3.23 -4.99
CA GLU A 17 13.55 2.67 -3.95
C GLU A 17 13.23 1.18 -3.77
N ARG A 18 14.29 0.39 -3.55
CA ARG A 18 14.25 -1.03 -3.27
C ARG A 18 15.01 -1.25 -1.98
N ILE A 19 14.43 -2.04 -1.09
CA ILE A 19 15.02 -2.34 0.21
C ILE A 19 14.98 -3.85 0.39
N ASP A 20 16.11 -4.45 0.76
CA ASP A 20 16.12 -5.88 1.06
C ASP A 20 15.39 -6.12 2.38
N HIS A 21 14.57 -7.17 2.42
CA HIS A 21 13.81 -7.53 3.62
C HIS A 21 14.68 -7.76 4.85
N LEU A 22 15.95 -8.16 4.68
CA LEU A 22 16.91 -8.35 5.77
C LEU A 22 17.39 -7.04 6.40
N GLU A 23 17.16 -5.88 5.75
CA GLU A 23 17.51 -4.57 6.30
C GLU A 23 16.51 -4.09 7.37
N PHE A 24 15.37 -4.79 7.53
CA PHE A 24 14.33 -4.43 8.47
C PHE A 24 14.43 -5.20 9.79
N LYS A 25 14.15 -4.51 10.89
CA LYS A 25 13.87 -5.14 12.18
C LYS A 25 12.37 -5.22 12.38
N GLN A 26 11.83 -6.42 12.56
CA GLN A 26 10.43 -6.61 12.91
C GLN A 26 10.14 -6.09 14.32
N VAL A 27 9.10 -5.25 14.45
CA VAL A 27 8.58 -4.76 15.73
C VAL A 27 7.40 -5.62 16.18
N ARG A 28 6.40 -5.81 15.31
CA ARG A 28 5.23 -6.65 15.57
C ARG A 28 4.58 -7.13 14.29
N GLN A 29 3.84 -8.23 14.38
CA GLN A 29 3.08 -8.78 13.28
C GLN A 29 1.61 -8.36 13.39
N LEU A 30 1.04 -7.75 12.34
CA LEU A 30 -0.40 -7.39 12.28
C LEU A 30 -1.22 -8.51 11.64
N ARG A 31 -0.68 -9.10 10.57
CA ARG A 31 -1.23 -10.25 9.83
C ARG A 31 -0.10 -11.16 9.38
N GLN A 32 -0.43 -12.32 8.83
CA GLN A 32 0.58 -13.25 8.30
C GLN A 32 1.53 -12.60 7.29
N ASN A 33 1.04 -11.63 6.52
CA ASN A 33 1.76 -10.97 5.45
C ASN A 33 1.86 -9.44 5.62
N ILE A 34 1.61 -8.94 6.85
CA ILE A 34 1.68 -7.51 7.17
C ILE A 34 2.41 -7.35 8.49
N HIS A 35 3.61 -6.78 8.45
CA HIS A 35 4.47 -6.60 9.62
C HIS A 35 4.79 -5.13 9.82
N VAL A 36 4.85 -4.72 11.09
CA VAL A 36 5.37 -3.43 11.51
C VAL A 36 6.87 -3.58 11.72
N VAL A 37 7.67 -2.70 11.10
CA VAL A 37 9.12 -2.81 11.06
C VAL A 37 9.80 -1.46 11.31
N THR A 38 11.07 -1.48 11.68
CA THR A 38 11.96 -0.31 11.64
C THR A 38 13.12 -0.56 10.68
N HIS A 39 13.72 0.53 10.20
CA HIS A 39 14.88 0.50 9.34
C HIS A 39 15.78 1.69 9.67
N PRO A 40 17.11 1.54 9.76
CA PRO A 40 18.04 2.62 10.15
C PRO A 40 18.02 3.90 9.30
N ARG A 41 17.32 3.91 8.15
CA ARG A 41 17.22 5.06 7.24
C ARG A 41 15.98 5.92 7.50
N PHE A 42 15.09 5.45 8.38
CA PHE A 42 13.80 6.07 8.64
C PHE A 42 13.64 6.24 10.16
N ASP A 43 13.35 7.46 10.59
CA ASP A 43 13.10 7.76 12.00
C ASP A 43 11.74 7.24 12.48
N GLN A 44 10.83 6.97 11.53
CA GLN A 44 9.52 6.41 11.80
C GLN A 44 9.47 4.89 11.62
N THR A 45 8.53 4.27 12.33
CA THR A 45 8.10 2.90 12.07
C THR A 45 7.41 2.79 10.71
N LEU A 46 7.60 1.67 10.03
CA LEU A 46 7.04 1.38 8.71
C LEU A 46 6.17 0.11 8.76
N VAL A 47 5.42 -0.12 7.69
CA VAL A 47 4.71 -1.38 7.45
C VAL A 47 5.27 -2.02 6.20
N VAL A 48 5.56 -3.31 6.29
CA VAL A 48 5.79 -4.15 5.11
C VAL A 48 4.59 -5.03 4.88
N LYS A 49 4.14 -5.07 3.62
CA LYS A 49 3.14 -6.01 3.14
C LYS A 49 3.75 -6.81 2.01
N PHE A 50 3.57 -8.13 2.00
CA PHE A 50 4.26 -8.99 1.05
C PHE A 50 3.43 -10.20 0.60
N ALA A 51 3.81 -10.81 -0.52
CA ALA A 51 3.30 -12.10 -0.93
C ALA A 51 4.04 -13.18 -0.14
N LYS A 52 3.31 -13.95 0.67
CA LYS A 52 3.88 -15.07 1.43
C LYS A 52 4.17 -16.28 0.52
N PHE A 53 3.37 -16.44 -0.52
CA PHE A 53 3.45 -17.56 -1.43
C PHE A 53 3.53 -17.12 -2.90
N PRO A 54 4.22 -17.86 -3.79
CA PRO A 54 4.41 -17.47 -5.19
C PRO A 54 3.11 -17.22 -5.96
N TRP A 55 2.06 -18.00 -5.73
CA TRP A 55 0.77 -17.83 -6.42
C TRP A 55 0.03 -16.54 -6.04
N GLN A 56 0.42 -15.87 -4.95
CA GLN A 56 -0.13 -14.57 -4.58
C GLN A 56 0.50 -13.43 -5.39
N MET A 57 1.65 -13.65 -6.03
CA MET A 57 2.41 -12.61 -6.74
C MET A 57 1.60 -11.87 -7.82
N PRO A 58 0.82 -12.52 -8.69
CA PRO A 58 0.06 -11.79 -9.72
C PRO A 58 -0.98 -10.82 -9.12
N TYR A 59 -1.62 -11.23 -8.02
CA TYR A 59 -2.55 -10.36 -7.29
C TYR A 59 -1.81 -9.25 -6.54
N PHE A 60 -0.62 -9.57 -6.04
CA PHE A 60 0.21 -8.63 -5.28
C PHE A 60 0.83 -7.54 -6.17
N GLU A 61 1.18 -7.85 -7.42
CA GLU A 61 1.68 -6.85 -8.38
C GLU A 61 0.64 -5.76 -8.67
N ALA A 62 -0.62 -6.14 -8.85
CA ALA A 62 -1.72 -5.19 -9.01
C ALA A 62 -1.87 -4.27 -7.78
N GLU A 63 -1.67 -4.83 -6.58
CA GLU A 63 -1.68 -4.06 -5.35
C GLU A 63 -0.50 -3.06 -5.28
N ILE A 64 0.73 -3.50 -5.58
CA ILE A 64 1.90 -2.60 -5.63
C ILE A 64 1.63 -1.42 -6.58
N ILE A 65 1.14 -1.71 -7.79
CA ILE A 65 0.84 -0.69 -8.80
C ILE A 65 -0.23 0.28 -8.28
N ALA A 66 -1.27 -0.21 -7.62
CA ALA A 66 -2.32 0.62 -7.05
C ALA A 66 -1.78 1.55 -5.96
N TYR A 67 -0.91 1.08 -5.07
CA TYR A 67 -0.27 1.91 -4.05
C TYR A 67 0.68 2.96 -4.65
N GLU A 68 1.50 2.58 -5.64
CA GLU A 68 2.39 3.52 -6.33
C GLU A 68 1.60 4.66 -6.99
N TRP A 69 0.51 4.32 -7.70
CA TRP A 69 -0.33 5.29 -8.40
C TRP A 69 -1.10 6.16 -7.41
N SER A 70 -1.66 5.57 -6.35
CA SER A 70 -2.44 6.31 -5.35
C SER A 70 -1.57 7.27 -4.51
N ASN A 71 -0.29 6.95 -4.33
CA ASN A 71 0.66 7.74 -3.55
C ASN A 71 0.81 9.18 -4.08
N SER A 72 0.89 9.38 -5.41
CA SER A 72 1.00 10.72 -6.00
C SER A 72 -0.26 11.57 -5.87
N HIS A 73 -1.38 10.96 -5.44
CA HIS A 73 -2.68 11.61 -5.30
C HIS A 73 -3.09 11.76 -3.83
N GLY A 74 -2.22 11.39 -2.88
CA GLY A 74 -2.49 11.47 -1.45
C GLY A 74 -3.66 10.59 -1.01
N ILE A 75 -3.83 9.43 -1.64
CA ILE A 75 -4.85 8.43 -1.33
C ILE A 75 -4.17 7.23 -0.66
N GLY A 76 -4.69 6.84 0.51
CA GLY A 76 -4.17 5.73 1.30
C GLY A 76 -2.79 6.00 1.94
N PRO A 77 -2.19 4.96 2.55
CA PRO A 77 -0.85 5.02 3.11
C PRO A 77 0.21 5.38 2.05
N LYS A 78 1.15 6.27 2.39
CA LYS A 78 2.30 6.60 1.53
C LYS A 78 3.10 5.35 1.17
N PHE A 79 3.33 5.17 -0.13
CA PHE A 79 4.27 4.19 -0.65
C PHE A 79 5.70 4.70 -0.44
N ILE A 80 6.55 3.88 0.19
CA ILE A 80 7.94 4.22 0.51
C ILE A 80 8.90 3.53 -0.46
N ALA A 81 8.80 2.20 -0.60
CA ALA A 81 9.73 1.42 -1.40
C ALA A 81 9.16 0.05 -1.79
N HIS A 82 9.81 -0.61 -2.75
CA HIS A 82 9.62 -2.03 -2.99
C HIS A 82 10.38 -2.84 -1.94
N LEU A 83 9.72 -3.86 -1.40
CA LEU A 83 10.36 -4.87 -0.58
C LEU A 83 10.94 -5.95 -1.49
N THR A 84 12.22 -6.27 -1.28
CA THR A 84 12.95 -7.21 -2.13
C THR A 84 13.62 -8.33 -1.34
N GLU A 85 13.77 -9.48 -2.00
CA GLU A 85 14.51 -10.65 -1.53
C GLU A 85 15.37 -11.12 -2.71
N ALA A 86 16.69 -11.11 -2.54
CA ALA A 86 17.64 -11.45 -3.62
C ALA A 86 17.35 -10.68 -4.94
N GLY A 87 16.96 -9.40 -4.81
CA GLY A 87 16.65 -8.52 -5.95
C GLY A 87 15.25 -8.71 -6.57
N ARG A 88 14.51 -9.76 -6.19
CA ARG A 88 13.11 -9.98 -6.60
C ARG A 88 12.18 -9.14 -5.74
N VAL A 89 11.26 -8.41 -6.37
CA VAL A 89 10.18 -7.72 -5.65
C VAL A 89 9.15 -8.76 -5.21
N PHE A 90 8.83 -8.77 -3.93
CA PHE A 90 7.80 -9.66 -3.37
C PHE A 90 6.86 -8.93 -2.40
N GLY A 91 7.09 -7.63 -2.20
CA GLY A 91 6.35 -6.83 -1.24
C GLY A 91 6.46 -5.33 -1.51
N LEU A 92 5.79 -4.56 -0.66
CA LEU A 92 5.88 -3.11 -0.59
C LEU A 92 6.15 -2.67 0.85
N VAL A 93 6.78 -1.51 0.97
CA VAL A 93 7.02 -0.78 2.20
C VAL A 93 6.16 0.47 2.16
N MET A 94 5.36 0.69 3.21
CA MET A 94 4.45 1.83 3.32
C MET A 94 4.53 2.48 4.70
N GLU A 95 3.97 3.68 4.81
CA GLU A 95 3.88 4.36 6.10
C GLU A 95 3.07 3.54 7.12
N TYR A 96 3.49 3.60 8.38
CA TYR A 96 2.69 3.10 9.49
C TYR A 96 1.77 4.20 10.00
N ILE A 97 0.46 4.01 9.89
CA ILE A 97 -0.54 4.94 10.41
C ILE A 97 -0.78 4.64 11.90
N GLY A 98 -0.03 5.33 12.76
CA GLY A 98 -0.06 5.12 14.21
C GLY A 98 -1.33 5.65 14.87
N GLY A 99 -1.96 4.85 15.73
CA GLY A 99 -3.17 5.27 16.44
C GLY A 99 -4.42 5.36 15.56
N ALA A 100 -4.36 4.83 14.34
CA ALA A 100 -5.53 4.72 13.48
C ALA A 100 -6.58 3.77 14.06
N ARG A 101 -7.86 4.12 13.89
CA ARG A 101 -9.00 3.23 14.13
C ARG A 101 -9.60 2.80 12.80
N PHE A 102 -10.34 1.69 12.79
CA PHE A 102 -11.20 1.37 11.65
C PHE A 102 -12.29 2.43 11.49
N ALA A 103 -12.69 2.67 10.24
CA ALA A 103 -13.83 3.51 9.95
C ALA A 103 -15.11 2.93 10.56
N ASP A 104 -15.98 3.81 11.04
CA ASP A 104 -17.31 3.47 11.52
C ASP A 104 -18.40 4.13 10.64
N THR A 105 -19.66 3.99 11.03
CA THR A 105 -20.78 4.52 10.24
C THR A 105 -20.77 6.05 10.13
N GLY A 106 -20.15 6.76 11.08
CA GLY A 106 -19.95 8.21 11.04
C GLY A 106 -18.95 8.65 9.97
N ASP A 107 -18.05 7.77 9.55
CA ASP A 107 -17.05 8.06 8.52
C ASP A 107 -17.52 7.75 7.09
N LEU A 108 -18.76 7.27 6.92
CA LEU A 108 -19.25 6.77 5.62
C LEU A 108 -19.05 7.76 4.47
N ALA A 109 -19.35 9.04 4.72
CA ALA A 109 -19.19 10.10 3.71
C ALA A 109 -17.71 10.27 3.31
N ALA A 110 -16.79 10.25 4.27
CA ALA A 110 -15.36 10.36 4.01
C ALA A 110 -14.82 9.11 3.29
N CYS A 111 -15.30 7.91 3.65
CA CYS A 111 -14.97 6.68 2.92
C CYS A 111 -15.44 6.73 1.46
N GLN A 112 -16.66 7.23 1.21
CA GLN A 112 -17.19 7.41 -0.14
C GLN A 112 -16.39 8.44 -0.95
N GLU A 113 -15.97 9.54 -0.32
CA GLU A 113 -15.13 10.55 -0.95
C GLU A 113 -13.77 9.97 -1.39
N ILE A 114 -13.10 9.24 -0.50
CA ILE A 114 -11.82 8.59 -0.81
C ILE A 114 -11.97 7.54 -1.91
N LEU A 115 -13.04 6.73 -1.87
CA LEU A 115 -13.34 5.79 -2.95
C LEU A 115 -13.61 6.50 -4.27
N SER A 116 -14.34 7.62 -4.27
CA SER A 116 -14.60 8.40 -5.48
C SER A 116 -13.30 8.91 -6.09
N ARG A 117 -12.38 9.42 -5.26
CA ARG A 117 -11.03 9.83 -5.69
C ARG A 117 -10.20 8.66 -6.20
N LEU A 118 -10.33 7.46 -5.63
CA LEU A 118 -9.65 6.27 -6.14
C LEU A 118 -10.21 5.85 -7.50
N HIS A 119 -11.54 5.87 -7.65
CA HIS A 119 -12.22 5.55 -8.89
C HIS A 119 -11.92 6.54 -10.01
N SER A 120 -11.71 7.83 -9.71
CA SER A 120 -11.31 8.83 -10.73
C SER A 120 -9.92 8.57 -11.31
N LEU A 121 -9.09 7.77 -10.61
CA LEU A 121 -7.80 7.27 -11.12
C LEU A 121 -7.95 5.97 -11.93
N GLY A 122 -9.18 5.47 -12.12
CA GLY A 122 -9.45 4.20 -12.79
C GLY A 122 -9.16 2.96 -11.94
N ILE A 123 -8.85 3.13 -10.65
CA ILE A 123 -8.52 2.04 -9.73
C ILE A 123 -9.77 1.58 -8.99
N LYS A 124 -10.06 0.28 -9.02
CA LYS A 124 -11.10 -0.35 -8.19
C LYS A 124 -10.44 -1.09 -7.03
N HIS A 125 -10.81 -0.78 -5.78
CA HIS A 125 -10.21 -1.40 -4.59
C HIS A 125 -10.45 -2.93 -4.51
N GLY A 126 -11.60 -3.43 -4.99
CA GLY A 126 -11.88 -4.87 -5.11
C GLY A 126 -12.30 -5.60 -3.81
N ASP A 127 -12.08 -5.03 -2.64
CA ASP A 127 -12.50 -5.57 -1.33
C ASP A 127 -12.90 -4.44 -0.37
N ILE A 128 -14.06 -3.83 -0.63
CA ILE A 128 -14.55 -2.70 0.15
C ILE A 128 -15.28 -3.23 1.40
N ASN A 129 -14.66 -3.11 2.56
CA ASN A 129 -15.26 -3.45 3.85
C ASN A 129 -14.69 -2.57 4.98
N LYS A 130 -15.37 -2.50 6.13
CA LYS A 130 -15.01 -1.60 7.25
C LYS A 130 -13.60 -1.81 7.81
N TYR A 131 -12.99 -2.98 7.59
CA TYR A 131 -11.65 -3.29 8.09
C TYR A 131 -10.54 -2.84 7.13
N ASN A 132 -10.90 -2.38 5.92
CA ASN A 132 -9.98 -1.86 4.92
C ASN A 132 -9.98 -0.32 4.82
N PHE A 133 -10.80 0.36 5.64
CA PHE A 133 -10.73 1.82 5.83
C PHE A 133 -10.18 2.13 7.21
N VAL A 134 -9.18 3.01 7.25
CA VAL A 134 -8.58 3.45 8.51
C VAL A 134 -8.68 4.96 8.64
N SER A 135 -8.99 5.43 9.84
CA SER A 135 -9.11 6.84 10.19
C SER A 135 -7.98 7.23 11.14
N GLU A 136 -7.18 8.23 10.75
CA GLU A 136 -6.21 8.90 11.61
C GLU A 136 -6.59 10.36 11.74
N LYS A 137 -6.94 10.80 12.96
CA LYS A 137 -7.33 12.19 13.26
C LYS A 137 -8.43 12.74 12.32
N GLY A 138 -9.38 11.90 11.92
CA GLY A 138 -10.49 12.25 11.02
C GLY A 138 -10.16 12.19 9.53
N LYS A 139 -8.92 11.88 9.15
CA LYS A 139 -8.55 11.60 7.77
C LYS A 139 -8.73 10.11 7.47
N ILE A 140 -9.53 9.78 6.45
CA ILE A 140 -9.68 8.43 5.94
C ILE A 140 -8.58 8.09 4.95
N CYS A 141 -8.03 6.89 5.11
CA CYS A 141 -7.06 6.26 4.24
C CYS A 141 -7.55 4.87 3.83
#